data_AF-A0A7C6S864-F1
#
_entry.id   AF-A0A7C6S864-F1
#
_cell.length_a   1.000
_cell.length_b   1.000
_cell.length_c   1.000
_cell.angle_alpha   90.00
_cell.angle_beta   90.00
_cell.angle_gamma   90.00
#
_symmetry.space_group_name_H-M   'P 1'
#
loop_
_entity.id
_entity.type
_entity.pdbx_description
1 polymer ?
#
loop_
_entity_poly.entity_id
_entity_poly.type
_entity_poly.pdbx_seq_one_letter_code
_entity_poly.pdbx_strand_id
1 'polypeptide(L)'
;MLSLGIFETIDAASGIIAGDTAAKAANVNLLEIRLARGMGGKTYVSLCGELASVEAAVRSVEAKLKNEGVLVATAIIPSPHRQLTF
;
A
#
# COMPACT_ATOMS: atom_id res chain seq x y z
N MET A 1 -6.11 -7.00 -16.61
CA MET A 1 -6.19 -5.56 -16.27
C MET A 1 -5.90 -5.52 -14.78
N LEU A 2 -4.85 -4.85 -14.34
CA LEU A 2 -4.37 -4.97 -12.97
C LEU A 2 -5.02 -3.90 -12.08
N SER A 3 -5.48 -4.31 -10.91
CA SER A 3 -5.98 -3.42 -9.86
C SER A 3 -4.81 -2.76 -9.15
N LEU A 4 -5.01 -1.55 -8.63
CA LEU A 4 -4.04 -0.81 -7.84
C LEU A 4 -4.46 -0.79 -6.37
N GLY A 5 -3.54 -1.08 -5.46
CA GLY A 5 -3.67 -0.83 -4.02
C GLY A 5 -2.73 0.28 -3.58
N ILE A 6 -3.20 1.13 -2.67
CA ILE A 6 -2.43 2.23 -2.10
C ILE A 6 -2.58 2.22 -0.57
N PHE A 7 -1.47 2.43 0.14
CA PHE A 7 -1.42 2.69 1.58
C PHE A 7 -0.75 4.04 1.82
N GLU A 8 -1.25 4.86 2.74
CA GLU A 8 -0.59 6.06 3.24
C GLU A 8 -0.33 5.90 4.74
N THR A 9 0.88 6.18 5.18
CA THR A 9 1.35 6.07 6.56
C THR A 9 1.98 7.38 7.01
N ILE A 10 2.06 7.62 8.32
CA ILE A 10 2.58 8.88 8.87
C ILE A 10 4.11 9.00 8.78
N ASP A 11 4.83 7.89 8.63
CA ASP A 11 6.29 7.84 8.60
C ASP A 11 6.84 6.74 7.67
N ALA A 12 8.15 6.77 7.42
CA ALA A 12 8.83 5.82 6.53
C ALA A 12 8.87 4.38 7.06
N ALA A 13 9.01 4.20 8.37
CA ALA A 13 9.15 2.88 8.97
C ALA A 13 7.85 2.09 8.85
N SER A 14 6.72 2.71 9.18
CA SER A 14 5.39 2.15 8.99
C SER A 14 5.10 1.86 7.52
N GLY A 15 5.55 2.72 6.59
CA GLY A 15 5.43 2.47 5.17
C GLY A 15 6.19 1.21 4.71
N ILE A 16 7.42 0.99 5.19
CA ILE A 16 8.19 -0.23 4.90
C ILE A 16 7.48 -1.47 5.47
N ILE A 17 7.00 -1.38 6.72
CA ILE A 17 6.25 -2.48 7.36
C ILE A 17 4.98 -2.80 6.57
N ALA A 18 4.25 -1.78 6.09
CA ALA A 18 3.06 -1.96 5.26
C ALA A 18 3.40 -2.69 3.94
N GLY A 19 4.47 -2.26 3.26
CA GLY A 19 4.93 -2.90 2.03
C GLY A 19 5.32 -4.36 2.22
N ASP A 20 6.12 -4.67 3.24
CA ASP A 20 6.52 -6.04 3.59
C ASP A 20 5.31 -6.92 3.92
N THR A 21 4.38 -6.40 4.73
CA THR A 21 3.15 -7.11 5.11
C THR A 21 2.31 -7.44 3.89
N ALA A 22 2.09 -6.46 3.01
CA ALA A 22 1.30 -6.64 1.80
C ALA A 22 1.92 -7.66 0.84
N ALA A 23 3.24 -7.57 0.60
CA ALA A 23 3.97 -8.46 -0.30
C ALA A 23 3.97 -9.92 0.18
N LYS A 24 3.96 -10.15 1.50
CA LYS A 24 3.90 -11.49 2.08
C LYS A 24 2.49 -12.08 2.15
N ALA A 25 1.45 -11.23 2.14
CA ALA A 25 0.07 -11.65 2.35
C ALA A 25 -0.63 -12.16 1.08
N ALA A 26 -0.25 -11.66 -0.10
CA ALA A 26 -0.94 -11.99 -1.35
C ALA A 26 0.00 -11.95 -2.56
N ASN A 27 -0.44 -12.55 -3.66
CA ASN A 27 0.29 -12.51 -4.94
C ASN A 27 0.10 -11.14 -5.62
N VAL A 28 0.90 -10.17 -5.21
CA VAL A 28 0.90 -8.78 -5.70
C VAL A 28 2.32 -8.34 -6.05
N ASN A 29 2.43 -7.41 -6.99
CA ASN A 29 3.68 -6.75 -7.31
C ASN A 29 3.74 -5.42 -6.56
N LEU A 30 4.76 -5.23 -5.72
CA LEU A 30 5.05 -3.94 -5.14
C LEU A 30 5.58 -3.00 -6.24
N LEU A 31 4.96 -1.84 -6.41
CA LEU A 31 5.34 -0.87 -7.43
C LEU A 31 6.31 0.16 -6.86
N GLU A 32 5.92 0.82 -5.77
CA GLU A 32 6.72 1.86 -5.16
C GLU A 32 6.48 1.93 -3.64
N ILE A 33 7.55 2.22 -2.88
CA ILE A 33 7.48 2.76 -1.51
C ILE A 33 8.07 4.16 -1.58
N ARG A 34 7.22 5.19 -1.60
CA ARG A 34 7.66 6.57 -1.68
C ARG A 34 7.64 7.23 -0.32
N LEU A 35 8.84 7.56 0.14
CA LEU A 35 9.04 8.37 1.34
C LEU A 35 8.80 9.85 1.01
N ALA A 36 8.15 10.59 1.91
CA ALA A 36 8.19 12.04 1.86
C ALA A 36 9.60 12.57 2.14
N ARG A 37 9.74 13.89 2.25
CA ARG A 37 11.02 14.53 2.58
C ARG A 37 11.47 14.12 3.99
N GLY A 38 12.43 13.18 4.06
CA GLY A 38 12.97 12.65 5.30
C GLY A 38 12.19 11.45 5.84
N MET A 39 12.61 10.93 6.99
CA MET A 39 12.05 9.69 7.55
C MET A 39 10.78 9.88 8.38
N GLY A 40 10.52 11.09 8.88
CA GLY A 40 9.33 11.41 9.71
C GLY A 40 8.17 12.03 8.93
N GLY A 41 8.24 12.03 7.60
CA GLY A 41 7.16 12.49 6.74
C GLY A 41 6.30 11.33 6.26
N LYS A 42 5.10 11.66 5.77
CA LYS A 42 4.17 10.67 5.25
C LYS A 42 4.81 9.78 4.18
N THR A 43 4.44 8.51 4.18
CA THR A 43 4.93 7.55 3.19
C THR A 43 3.75 6.89 2.53
N TYR A 44 3.78 6.80 1.20
CA TYR A 44 2.80 6.01 0.48
C TYR A 44 3.44 4.80 -0.20
N VAL A 45 2.67 3.74 -0.28
CA VAL A 45 3.07 2.47 -0.89
C VAL A 45 2.03 2.12 -1.93
N SER A 46 2.47 1.74 -3.12
CA SER A 46 1.61 1.29 -4.21
C SER A 46 1.96 -0.13 -4.63
N LEU A 47 0.94 -0.90 -4.98
CA LEU A 47 1.08 -2.27 -5.49
C LEU A 47 0.02 -2.57 -6.53
N CYS A 48 0.23 -3.61 -7.34
CA CYS A 48 -0.76 -4.07 -8.30
C CYS A 48 -0.89 -5.59 -8.35
N GLY A 49 -2.02 -6.06 -8.86
CA GLY A 49 -2.33 -7.47 -9.00
C GLY A 49 -3.77 -7.71 -9.45
N GLU A 50 -4.21 -8.96 -9.35
CA GLU A 50 -5.63 -9.29 -9.44
C GLU A 50 -6.41 -8.64 -8.29
N LEU A 51 -7.66 -8.23 -8.53
CA LEU A 51 -8.46 -7.49 -7.54
C LEU A 51 -8.51 -8.19 -6.17
N ALA A 52 -8.76 -9.49 -6.15
CA ALA A 52 -8.82 -10.27 -4.91
C ALA A 52 -7.47 -10.28 -4.15
N SER A 53 -6.34 -10.33 -4.88
CA SER A 53 -5.01 -10.26 -4.27
C SER A 53 -4.71 -8.89 -3.70
N VAL A 54 -5.12 -7.82 -4.39
CA VAL A 54 -4.99 -6.44 -3.89
C VAL A 54 -5.85 -6.23 -2.64
N GLU A 55 -7.11 -6.68 -2.64
CA GLU A 55 -7.98 -6.61 -1.46
C GLU A 55 -7.40 -7.37 -0.25
N ALA A 56 -6.86 -8.57 -0.48
CA ALA A 56 -6.23 -9.37 0.56
C ALA A 56 -4.99 -8.66 1.14
N ALA A 57 -4.14 -8.11 0.27
CA ALA A 57 -2.97 -7.33 0.69
C ALA A 57 -3.40 -6.11 1.53
N VAL A 58 -4.39 -5.35 1.09
CA VAL A 58 -4.88 -4.15 1.81
C VAL A 58 -5.44 -4.51 3.18
N ARG A 59 -6.31 -5.52 3.26
CA ARG A 59 -6.86 -5.98 4.54
C ARG A 59 -5.78 -6.46 5.51
N SER A 60 -4.72 -7.09 5.00
CA SER A 60 -3.61 -7.55 5.84
C SER A 60 -2.86 -6.38 6.49
N VAL A 61 -2.64 -5.28 5.75
CA VAL A 61 -2.00 -4.06 6.25
C VAL A 61 -2.89 -3.35 7.26
N GLU A 62 -4.18 -3.19 6.96
CA GLU A 62 -5.15 -2.61 7.88
C GLU A 62 -5.21 -3.38 9.20
N ALA A 63 -5.23 -4.71 9.14
CA ALA A 63 -5.21 -5.56 10.33
C ALA A 63 -3.90 -5.44 11.11
N LYS A 64 -2.76 -5.40 10.41
CA LYS A 64 -1.42 -5.29 11.01
C LYS A 64 -1.21 -3.97 11.75
N LEU A 65 -1.63 -2.85 11.15
CA LEU A 65 -1.35 -1.50 11.64
C LEU A 65 -2.52 -0.86 12.42
N LYS A 66 -3.65 -1.57 12.57
CA LYS A 66 -4.90 -1.08 13.17
C LYS A 66 -4.72 -0.31 14.49
N ASN A 67 -3.85 -0.82 15.36
CA ASN A 67 -3.69 -0.32 16.73
C ASN A 67 -2.50 0.62 16.91
N GLU A 68 -1.75 0.88 15.85
CA GLU A 68 -0.52 1.68 15.92
C GLU A 68 -0.78 3.17 15.66
N GLY A 69 -1.93 3.53 15.08
CA GLY A 69 -2.26 4.92 14.76
C GLY A 69 -1.41 5.53 13.65
N VAL A 70 -0.68 4.70 12.90
CA VAL A 70 0.29 5.11 11.87
C VAL A 70 -0.27 5.03 10.45
N LEU A 71 -1.37 4.31 10.24
CA LEU A 71 -2.05 4.19 8.95
C LEU A 71 -2.98 5.39 8.75
N VAL A 72 -2.68 6.21 7.75
CA VAL A 72 -3.45 7.41 7.41
C VAL A 72 -4.64 7.05 6.53
N ALA A 73 -4.41 6.27 5.47
CA ALA A 73 -5.44 5.90 4.52
C ALA A 73 -5.07 4.63 3.74
N THR A 74 -6.10 3.95 3.22
CA THR A 74 -5.97 2.87 2.23
C THR A 74 -6.93 3.15 1.07
N ALA A 75 -6.56 2.71 -0.13
CA ALA A 75 -7.42 2.82 -1.30
C ALA A 75 -7.19 1.64 -2.26
N ILE A 76 -8.26 1.23 -2.95
CA ILE A 76 -8.22 0.24 -4.02
C ILE A 76 -8.86 0.86 -5.25
N ILE A 77 -8.17 0.76 -6.39
CA ILE A 77 -8.67 1.16 -7.70
C ILE A 77 -8.69 -0.09 -8.59
N PRO A 78 -9.85 -0.74 -8.78
CA PRO A 78 -9.94 -2.00 -9.54
C PRO A 78 -9.56 -1.89 -11.01
N SER A 79 -9.78 -0.72 -11.60
CA SER A 79 -9.53 -0.46 -13.03
C SER A 79 -9.02 0.97 -13.19
N PRO A 80 -7.75 1.23 -12.84
CA PRO A 80 -7.18 2.57 -12.94
C PRO A 80 -7.15 3.02 -14.40
N HIS A 81 -7.48 4.29 -14.64
CA HIS A 81 -7.38 4.88 -15.97
C HIS A 81 -5.93 4.80 -16.48
N ARG A 82 -5.73 4.56 -17.77
CA ARG A 82 -4.38 4.32 -18.36
C ARG A 82 -3.39 5.47 -18.19
N GLN A 83 -3.87 6.68 -17.93
CA GLN A 83 -3.01 7.84 -17.66
C GLN A 83 -2.43 7.85 -16.24
N LEU A 84 -2.95 7.02 -15.33
CA LEU A 84 -2.35 6.82 -14.02
C LEU A 84 -1.13 5.91 -14.20
N THR A 85 0.02 6.53 -14.36
CA THR A 85 1.33 5.88 -14.40
C THR A 85 1.98 6.00 -13.01
N PHE A 86 2.48 4.88 -12.49
CA PHE A 86 3.13 4.76 -11.18
C PHE A 86 4.57 4.31 -11.37
#